data_AF-A0A523QQ65-F1
#
_entry.id   AF-A0A523QQ65-F1
#
_cell.length_a   1.000
_cell.length_b   1.000
_cell.length_c   1.000
_cell.angle_alpha   90.00
_cell.angle_beta   90.00
_cell.angle_gamma   90.00
#
_symmetry.space_group_name_H-M   'P 1'
#
loop_
_entity.id
_entity.type
_entity.pdbx_description
1 polymer ?
#
loop_
_entity_poly.entity_id
_entity_poly.type
_entity_poly.pdbx_seq_one_letter_code
_entity_poly.pdbx_strand_id
1 'polypeptide(L)'
;MEPTREVFWNIQLGVIIDVLAVVAVGIFIYAFYRRIRLWRIGRPDDRFSHLGRRARAFLTYTVAHLLLHGKFFGVTRGWHFRELFPGVIHFFIFAGCVVLFIGTVLVAASHYVYEFLEGGVYLGFSLVLDIFGLLLIIGVILAMYRRYFQKPDRLDNRREDLMALLLLLILAVSGFVVEGFRIAATELKTNPDWAV
;
A
#
# COMPACT_ATOMS: atom_id res chain seq x y z
N MET A 1 -1.70 11.58 29.63
CA MET A 1 -2.11 10.30 29.00
C MET A 1 -1.17 10.09 27.84
N GLU A 2 -0.63 8.89 27.67
CA GLU A 2 0.17 8.57 26.48
C GLU A 2 -0.76 8.51 25.26
N PRO A 3 -0.39 9.11 24.11
CA PRO A 3 -1.20 9.07 22.91
C PRO A 3 -1.37 7.64 22.40
N THR A 4 -2.61 7.19 22.29
CA THR A 4 -3.01 5.88 21.75
C THR A 4 -4.36 6.04 21.03
N ARG A 5 -4.72 5.08 20.19
CA ARG A 5 -6.02 5.09 19.50
C ARG A 5 -6.96 4.05 20.09
N GLU A 6 -8.22 4.45 20.25
CA GLU A 6 -9.29 3.50 20.53
C GLU A 6 -9.57 2.62 19.30
N VAL A 7 -9.27 1.33 19.43
CA VAL A 7 -9.63 0.33 18.40
C VAL A 7 -11.14 0.09 18.47
N PHE A 8 -11.80 0.04 17.31
CA PHE A 8 -13.27 -0.08 17.18
C PHE A 8 -14.07 1.13 17.69
N TRP A 9 -13.48 2.33 17.68
CA TRP A 9 -14.23 3.55 17.99
C TRP A 9 -15.54 3.67 17.18
N ASN A 10 -16.66 3.86 17.89
CA ASN A 10 -18.03 3.92 17.35
C ASN A 10 -18.52 2.63 16.63
N ILE A 11 -17.94 1.46 16.94
CA ILE A 11 -18.35 0.17 16.36
C ILE A 11 -18.85 -0.74 17.48
N GLN A 12 -20.17 -0.94 17.56
CA GLN A 12 -20.79 -1.79 18.58
C GLN A 12 -20.57 -3.30 18.35
N LEU A 13 -20.35 -3.71 17.10
CA LEU A 13 -20.22 -5.11 16.69
C LEU A 13 -18.85 -5.41 16.09
N GLY A 14 -17.77 -5.14 16.85
CA GLY A 14 -16.38 -5.41 16.41
C GLY A 14 -16.17 -6.85 15.94
N VAL A 15 -16.81 -7.81 16.59
CA VAL A 15 -16.77 -9.24 16.24
C VAL A 15 -17.19 -9.51 14.79
N ILE A 16 -18.14 -8.76 14.23
CA ILE A 16 -18.53 -8.96 12.82
C ILE A 16 -17.37 -8.61 11.89
N ILE A 17 -16.62 -7.55 12.22
CA ILE A 17 -15.46 -7.13 11.44
C ILE A 17 -14.37 -8.19 11.53
N ASP A 18 -14.13 -8.76 12.72
CA ASP A 18 -13.15 -9.84 12.89
C ASP A 18 -13.54 -11.08 12.09
N VAL A 19 -14.81 -11.49 12.11
CA VAL A 19 -15.31 -12.62 11.31
C VAL A 19 -15.12 -12.34 9.81
N LEU A 20 -15.46 -11.15 9.34
CA LEU A 20 -15.25 -10.76 7.94
C LEU A 20 -13.76 -10.73 7.57
N ALA A 21 -12.89 -10.28 8.48
CA ALA A 21 -11.44 -10.29 8.28
C ALA A 21 -10.91 -11.73 8.15
N VAL A 22 -11.36 -12.66 9.01
CA VAL A 22 -11.00 -14.08 8.92
C VAL A 22 -11.46 -14.68 7.59
N VAL A 23 -12.68 -14.38 7.15
CA VAL A 23 -13.20 -14.83 5.85
C VAL A 23 -12.35 -14.27 4.70
N ALA A 24 -12.04 -12.97 4.72
CA ALA A 24 -11.22 -12.33 3.70
C ALA A 24 -9.81 -12.94 3.62
N VAL A 25 -9.16 -13.17 4.77
CA VAL A 25 -7.87 -13.86 4.85
C VAL A 25 -7.96 -15.29 4.33
N GLY A 26 -9.01 -16.03 4.67
CA GLY A 26 -9.25 -17.38 4.15
C GLY A 26 -9.37 -17.42 2.62
N ILE A 27 -10.15 -16.49 2.05
CA ILE A 27 -10.28 -16.34 0.58
C ILE A 27 -8.93 -15.99 -0.04
N PHE A 28 -8.17 -15.07 0.57
CA PHE A 28 -6.86 -14.67 0.10
C PHE A 28 -5.87 -15.85 0.08
N ILE A 29 -5.80 -16.62 1.18
CA ILE A 29 -4.95 -17.81 1.28
C ILE A 29 -5.33 -18.84 0.22
N TYR A 30 -6.63 -19.10 0.05
CA TYR A 30 -7.11 -20.04 -0.97
C TYR A 30 -6.77 -19.58 -2.40
N ALA A 31 -6.99 -18.30 -2.71
CA ALA A 31 -6.66 -17.72 -4.01
C ALA A 31 -5.14 -17.79 -4.28
N PHE A 32 -4.32 -17.51 -3.27
CA PHE A 32 -2.88 -17.59 -3.35
C PHE A 32 -2.40 -19.04 -3.54
N TYR A 33 -2.94 -19.99 -2.78
CA TYR A 33 -2.66 -21.42 -2.94
C TYR A 33 -2.96 -21.92 -4.36
N ARG A 34 -4.13 -21.56 -4.90
CA ARG A 34 -4.52 -21.90 -6.29
C ARG A 34 -3.54 -21.30 -7.30
N ARG A 35 -3.06 -20.07 -7.07
CA ARG A 35 -2.06 -19.43 -7.93
C ARG A 35 -0.71 -20.13 -7.86
N ILE A 36 -0.26 -20.52 -6.68
CA ILE A 36 0.95 -21.34 -6.50
C ILE A 36 0.80 -22.67 -7.23
N ARG A 37 -0.35 -23.34 -7.12
CA ARG A 37 -0.61 -24.60 -7.82
C ARG A 37 -0.46 -24.43 -9.33
N LEU A 38 -0.98 -23.35 -9.90
CA LEU A 38 -0.81 -23.01 -11.32
C LEU A 38 0.67 -22.78 -11.68
N TRP A 39 1.43 -22.07 -10.86
CA TRP A 39 2.87 -21.87 -11.08
C TRP A 39 3.67 -23.17 -11.03
N ARG A 40 3.23 -24.14 -10.22
CA ARG A 40 3.86 -25.47 -10.08
C ARG A 40 3.53 -26.44 -11.23
N ILE A 41 2.64 -26.09 -12.16
CA ILE A 41 2.37 -26.90 -13.37
C ILE A 41 3.52 -26.78 -14.39
N GLY A 42 4.30 -25.69 -14.32
CA GLY A 42 5.47 -25.51 -15.18
C GLY A 42 6.56 -26.57 -14.96
N ARG A 43 7.49 -26.68 -15.90
CA ARG A 43 8.66 -27.58 -15.75
C ARG A 43 9.48 -27.18 -14.53
N PRO A 44 10.04 -28.15 -13.78
CA PRO A 44 11.00 -27.84 -12.72
C PRO A 44 12.17 -27.09 -13.33
N ASP A 45 12.31 -25.84 -12.94
CA ASP A 45 13.39 -24.95 -13.31
C ASP A 45 14.24 -24.76 -12.05
N ASP A 46 15.52 -25.10 -12.12
CA ASP A 46 16.40 -25.15 -10.95
C ASP A 46 16.87 -23.74 -10.60
N ARG A 47 15.93 -22.90 -10.13
CA ARG A 47 16.13 -21.45 -9.92
C ARG A 47 17.08 -21.10 -8.79
N PHE A 48 17.31 -22.04 -7.88
CA PHE A 48 18.22 -21.89 -6.74
C PHE A 48 19.66 -22.33 -7.08
N SER A 49 19.87 -22.98 -8.23
CA SER A 49 21.23 -23.22 -8.73
C SER A 49 21.89 -21.87 -9.07
N HIS A 50 23.10 -21.65 -8.55
CA HIS A 50 23.92 -20.45 -8.77
C HIS A 50 23.34 -19.11 -8.23
N LEU A 51 22.65 -19.13 -7.08
CA LEU A 51 22.21 -17.94 -6.33
C LEU A 51 23.27 -16.83 -6.26
N GLY A 52 24.53 -17.15 -5.94
CA GLY A 52 25.60 -16.16 -5.86
C GLY A 52 25.93 -15.50 -7.20
N ARG A 53 25.86 -16.25 -8.31
CA ARG A 53 26.13 -15.72 -9.66
C ARG A 53 24.96 -14.85 -10.14
N ARG A 54 23.72 -15.21 -9.79
CA ARG A 54 22.51 -14.41 -10.07
C ARG A 54 22.38 -13.19 -9.18
N ALA A 55 22.75 -13.28 -7.89
CA ALA A 55 22.77 -12.15 -6.97
C ALA A 55 23.86 -11.16 -7.36
N ARG A 56 25.05 -11.64 -7.75
CA ARG A 56 26.11 -10.77 -8.29
C ARG A 56 25.70 -10.13 -9.61
N ALA A 57 25.08 -10.89 -10.51
CA ALA A 57 24.53 -10.33 -11.75
C ALA A 57 23.41 -9.33 -11.48
N PHE A 58 22.47 -9.62 -10.58
CA PHE A 58 21.41 -8.69 -10.19
C PHE A 58 22.00 -7.45 -9.52
N LEU A 59 23.00 -7.60 -8.66
CA LEU A 59 23.65 -6.46 -8.01
C LEU A 59 24.47 -5.65 -9.02
N THR A 60 25.27 -6.26 -9.90
CA THR A 60 25.99 -5.51 -10.93
C THR A 60 25.05 -4.88 -11.95
N TYR A 61 24.00 -5.57 -12.40
CA TYR A 61 23.02 -4.99 -13.31
C TYR A 61 22.19 -3.92 -12.62
N THR A 62 21.62 -4.16 -11.45
CA THR A 62 20.81 -3.19 -10.71
C THR A 62 21.65 -2.00 -10.25
N VAL A 63 22.84 -2.20 -9.68
CA VAL A 63 23.73 -1.11 -9.23
C VAL A 63 24.34 -0.38 -10.43
N ALA A 64 24.71 -1.04 -11.53
CA ALA A 64 25.13 -0.33 -12.74
C ALA A 64 23.94 0.42 -13.38
N HIS A 65 22.73 -0.15 -13.41
CA HIS A 65 21.55 0.56 -13.93
C HIS A 65 21.08 1.70 -13.01
N LEU A 66 21.36 1.62 -11.71
CA LEU A 66 20.94 2.62 -10.73
C LEU A 66 21.99 3.72 -10.54
N LEU A 67 23.29 3.38 -10.54
CA LEU A 67 24.41 4.30 -10.34
C LEU A 67 25.05 4.81 -11.63
N LEU A 68 25.28 3.95 -12.63
CA LEU A 68 25.91 4.34 -13.91
C LEU A 68 24.89 4.83 -14.93
N HIS A 69 23.61 4.52 -14.73
CA HIS A 69 22.51 5.03 -15.52
C HIS A 69 21.78 6.13 -14.76
N GLY A 70 22.22 7.36 -14.99
CA GLY A 70 21.34 8.53 -14.98
C GLY A 70 20.10 8.39 -15.89
N LYS A 71 19.77 7.20 -16.43
CA LYS A 71 18.47 6.83 -17.04
C LYS A 71 17.34 6.69 -16.02
N PHE A 72 17.63 6.37 -14.76
CA PHE A 72 16.59 6.47 -13.72
C PHE A 72 16.17 7.93 -13.49
N PHE A 73 17.10 8.87 -13.73
CA PHE A 73 16.92 10.33 -13.61
C PHE A 73 16.89 11.11 -14.94
N GLY A 74 16.76 10.43 -16.10
CA GLY A 74 16.56 11.09 -17.40
C GLY A 74 17.71 11.95 -17.96
N VAL A 75 18.98 11.70 -17.62
CA VAL A 75 20.10 12.61 -17.94
C VAL A 75 20.74 12.38 -19.32
N THR A 76 20.74 11.16 -19.88
CA THR A 76 21.57 10.87 -21.09
C THR A 76 20.82 10.56 -22.38
N ARG A 77 19.49 10.38 -22.35
CA ARG A 77 18.68 10.27 -23.58
C ARG A 77 17.36 10.99 -23.35
N GLY A 78 17.28 12.21 -23.89
CA GLY A 78 16.19 13.19 -23.78
C GLY A 78 14.93 12.70 -23.07
N TRP A 79 14.74 13.16 -21.82
CA TRP A 79 13.48 13.35 -21.10
C TRP A 79 12.28 12.54 -21.63
N HIS A 80 12.41 11.22 -21.73
CA HIS A 80 11.29 10.34 -22.06
C HIS A 80 10.52 10.02 -20.77
N PHE A 81 9.78 11.00 -20.26
CA PHE A 81 8.80 10.85 -19.18
C PHE A 81 7.80 9.70 -19.41
N ARG A 82 7.71 9.19 -20.64
CA ARG A 82 6.78 8.14 -21.10
C ARG A 82 6.94 6.78 -20.40
N GLU A 83 8.08 6.48 -19.79
CA GLU A 83 8.35 5.18 -19.12
C GLU A 83 8.48 5.28 -17.59
N LEU A 84 8.91 6.42 -17.04
CA LEU A 84 9.01 6.63 -15.59
C LEU A 84 7.65 6.92 -14.95
N PHE A 85 6.78 7.66 -15.66
CA PHE A 85 5.47 8.04 -15.14
C PHE A 85 4.60 6.83 -14.75
N PRO A 86 4.47 5.76 -15.57
CA PRO A 86 3.76 4.55 -15.16
C PRO A 86 4.43 3.83 -13.98
N GLY A 87 5.76 3.81 -13.91
CA GLY A 87 6.51 3.17 -12.82
C GLY A 87 6.27 3.86 -11.48
N VAL A 88 6.30 5.19 -11.45
CA VAL A 88 6.01 6.00 -10.24
C VAL A 88 4.57 5.79 -9.77
N ILE A 89 3.60 5.78 -10.69
CA ILE A 89 2.20 5.49 -10.37
C ILE A 89 2.05 4.13 -9.69
N HIS A 90 2.65 3.08 -10.25
CA HIS A 90 2.58 1.74 -9.66
C HIS A 90 3.31 1.67 -8.32
N PHE A 91 4.45 2.34 -8.19
CA PHE A 91 5.19 2.41 -6.94
C PHE A 91 4.33 3.04 -5.83
N PHE A 92 3.67 4.16 -6.09
CA PHE A 92 2.78 4.82 -5.13
C PHE A 92 1.62 3.93 -4.70
N ILE A 93 0.93 3.31 -5.66
CA ILE A 93 -0.19 2.40 -5.35
C ILE A 93 0.30 1.17 -4.57
N PHE A 94 1.37 0.52 -5.04
CA PHE A 94 1.87 -0.69 -4.43
C PHE A 94 2.43 -0.45 -3.02
N ALA A 95 3.30 0.55 -2.87
CA ALA A 95 3.89 0.89 -1.59
C ALA A 95 2.81 1.35 -0.59
N GLY A 96 1.86 2.16 -1.04
CA GLY A 96 0.69 2.56 -0.24
C GLY A 96 -0.12 1.35 0.25
N CYS A 97 -0.53 0.46 -0.64
CA CYS A 97 -1.28 -0.75 -0.28
C CYS A 97 -0.50 -1.66 0.69
N VAL A 98 0.79 -1.88 0.45
CA VAL A 98 1.62 -2.77 1.30
C VAL A 98 1.79 -2.18 2.69
N VAL A 99 2.13 -0.89 2.79
CA VAL A 99 2.35 -0.24 4.09
C VAL A 99 1.05 -0.16 4.89
N LEU A 100 -0.09 0.18 4.27
CA LEU A 100 -1.39 0.20 4.94
C LEU A 100 -1.84 -1.20 5.40
N PHE A 101 -1.54 -2.24 4.61
CA PHE A 101 -1.80 -3.62 5.00
C PHE A 101 -0.96 -4.03 6.21
N ILE A 102 0.35 -3.75 6.19
CA ILE A 102 1.24 -3.98 7.33
C ILE A 102 0.74 -3.20 8.56
N GLY A 103 0.33 -1.95 8.37
CA GLY A 103 -0.28 -1.12 9.41
C GLY A 103 -1.48 -1.79 10.06
N THR A 104 -2.37 -2.35 9.24
CA THR A 104 -3.55 -3.09 9.70
C THR A 104 -3.16 -4.33 10.52
N VAL A 105 -2.14 -5.08 10.06
CA VAL A 105 -1.61 -6.25 10.80
C VAL A 105 -0.98 -5.84 12.12
N LEU A 106 -0.21 -4.75 12.16
CA LEU A 106 0.42 -4.24 13.38
C LEU A 106 -0.62 -3.76 14.40
N VAL A 107 -1.68 -3.11 13.95
CA VAL A 107 -2.82 -2.75 14.81
C VAL A 107 -3.47 -3.99 15.40
N ALA A 108 -3.77 -4.99 14.56
CA ALA A 108 -4.40 -6.22 15.03
C ALA A 108 -3.49 -6.94 16.04
N ALA A 109 -2.18 -6.99 15.79
CA ALA A 109 -1.21 -7.54 16.74
C ALA A 109 -1.16 -6.73 18.05
N SER A 110 -1.19 -5.39 17.98
CA SER A 110 -1.20 -4.54 19.16
C SER A 110 -2.46 -4.74 20.00
N HIS A 111 -3.59 -5.01 19.36
CA HIS A 111 -4.87 -5.18 20.05
C HIS A 111 -5.05 -6.59 20.64
N TYR A 112 -4.65 -7.63 19.91
CA TYR A 112 -4.93 -9.02 20.29
C TYR A 112 -3.77 -9.77 20.97
N VAL A 113 -2.54 -9.30 20.81
CA VAL A 113 -1.35 -10.00 21.31
C VAL A 113 -0.69 -9.25 22.45
N TYR A 114 -0.27 -8.01 22.21
CA TYR A 114 0.44 -7.19 23.20
C TYR A 114 0.33 -5.72 22.79
N GLU A 115 -0.08 -4.84 23.71
CA GLU A 115 -0.21 -3.41 23.42
C GLU A 115 1.16 -2.74 23.30
N PHE A 116 1.53 -2.32 22.09
CA PHE A 116 2.80 -1.63 21.82
C PHE A 116 2.65 -0.34 20.98
N LEU A 117 1.45 -0.07 20.44
CA LEU A 117 1.15 1.14 19.69
C LEU A 117 0.65 2.24 20.64
N GLU A 118 1.55 2.75 21.46
CA GLU A 118 1.31 3.86 22.39
C GLU A 118 2.43 4.91 22.32
N GLY A 119 2.17 6.12 22.81
CA GLY A 119 3.16 7.16 22.95
C GLY A 119 3.77 7.61 21.61
N GLY A 120 5.07 7.85 21.61
CA GLY A 120 5.83 8.23 20.41
C GLY A 120 5.84 7.17 19.30
N VAL A 121 5.67 5.88 19.66
CA VAL A 121 5.61 4.78 18.68
C VAL A 121 4.33 4.89 17.87
N TYR A 122 3.20 5.14 18.55
CA TYR A 122 1.92 5.38 17.88
C TYR A 122 1.97 6.58 16.93
N LEU A 123 2.57 7.71 17.36
CA LEU A 123 2.68 8.91 16.52
C LEU A 123 3.51 8.67 15.25
N GLY A 124 4.68 8.03 15.39
CA GLY A 124 5.51 7.67 14.23
C GLY A 124 4.81 6.69 13.29
N PHE A 125 4.12 5.70 13.86
CA PHE A 125 3.30 4.75 13.12
C PHE A 125 2.18 5.46 12.34
N SER A 126 1.41 6.34 12.98
CA SER A 126 0.31 7.09 12.37
C SER A 126 0.80 7.95 11.20
N LEU A 127 1.89 8.69 11.41
CA LEU A 127 2.50 9.52 10.37
C LEU A 127 2.92 8.70 9.14
N VAL A 128 3.49 7.52 9.35
CA VAL A 128 3.84 6.61 8.24
C VAL A 128 2.58 6.18 7.49
N LEU A 129 1.51 5.80 8.19
CA LEU A 129 0.25 5.44 7.53
C LEU A 129 -0.35 6.60 6.73
N ASP A 130 -0.32 7.82 7.28
CA ASP A 130 -0.82 9.01 6.60
C ASP A 130 -0.05 9.31 5.32
N ILE A 131 1.29 9.27 5.37
CA ILE A 131 2.14 9.50 4.20
C ILE A 131 1.82 8.47 3.11
N PHE A 132 1.77 7.19 3.46
CA PHE A 132 1.54 6.13 2.48
C PHE A 132 0.08 6.07 2.00
N GLY A 133 -0.88 6.46 2.84
CA GLY A 133 -2.28 6.67 2.44
C GLY A 133 -2.42 7.80 1.43
N LEU A 134 -1.72 8.92 1.65
CA LEU A 134 -1.71 10.03 0.69
C LEU A 134 -1.01 9.64 -0.62
N LEU A 135 0.11 8.92 -0.54
CA LEU A 135 0.78 8.38 -1.74
C LEU A 135 -0.15 7.46 -2.52
N LEU A 136 -0.91 6.58 -1.85
CA LEU A 136 -1.90 5.73 -2.50
C LEU A 136 -2.94 6.56 -3.26
N ILE A 137 -3.52 7.59 -2.63
CA ILE A 137 -4.49 8.49 -3.25
C ILE A 137 -3.90 9.18 -4.48
N ILE A 138 -2.70 9.76 -4.35
CA ILE A 138 -2.00 10.42 -5.46
C ILE A 138 -1.74 9.42 -6.59
N GLY A 139 -1.26 8.22 -6.26
CA GLY A 139 -1.03 7.15 -7.24
C GLY A 139 -2.29 6.77 -8.00
N VAL A 140 -3.41 6.62 -7.31
CA VAL A 140 -4.71 6.29 -7.92
C VAL A 140 -5.22 7.44 -8.79
N ILE A 141 -5.15 8.70 -8.34
CA ILE A 141 -5.56 9.87 -9.13
C ILE A 141 -4.72 9.96 -10.41
N LEU A 142 -3.39 9.79 -10.31
CA LEU A 142 -2.51 9.80 -11.47
C LEU A 142 -2.80 8.63 -12.42
N ALA A 143 -3.12 7.45 -11.89
CA ALA A 143 -3.54 6.29 -12.68
C ALA A 143 -4.84 6.58 -13.45
N MET A 144 -5.85 7.14 -12.78
CA MET A 144 -7.12 7.52 -13.40
C MET A 144 -6.92 8.61 -14.45
N TYR A 145 -6.13 9.64 -14.15
CA TYR A 145 -5.79 10.70 -15.10
C TYR A 145 -5.15 10.15 -16.37
N ARG A 146 -4.14 9.29 -16.21
CA ARG A 146 -3.47 8.63 -17.34
C ARG A 146 -4.43 7.75 -18.14
N ARG A 147 -5.30 7.02 -17.46
CA ARG A 147 -6.17 6.01 -18.07
C ARG A 147 -7.36 6.63 -18.81
N TYR A 148 -7.98 7.67 -18.25
CA TYR A 148 -9.24 8.23 -18.75
C TYR A 148 -9.13 9.61 -19.40
N PHE A 149 -8.07 10.37 -19.12
CA PHE A 149 -7.83 11.67 -19.77
C PHE A 149 -6.74 11.57 -20.84
N GLN A 150 -5.55 11.08 -20.50
CA GLN A 150 -4.44 10.98 -21.49
C GLN A 150 -4.67 9.88 -22.53
N LYS A 151 -5.40 8.81 -22.18
CA LYS A 151 -5.79 7.69 -23.06
C LYS A 151 -4.69 7.23 -24.03
N PRO A 152 -3.50 6.81 -23.55
CA PRO A 152 -2.43 6.37 -24.44
C PRO A 152 -2.86 5.10 -25.21
N ASP A 153 -2.58 5.04 -26.52
CA ASP A 153 -3.05 3.99 -27.46
C ASP A 153 -2.73 2.54 -27.04
N ARG A 154 -1.74 2.37 -26.17
CA ARG A 154 -1.28 1.08 -25.64
C ARG A 154 -2.06 0.56 -24.43
N LEU A 155 -3.07 1.29 -23.94
CA LEU A 155 -3.77 0.96 -22.70
C LEU A 155 -5.22 0.51 -23.00
N ASP A 156 -5.49 -0.78 -22.79
CA ASP A 156 -6.86 -1.32 -22.79
C ASP A 156 -7.56 -0.93 -21.49
N ASN A 157 -8.74 -0.30 -21.61
CA ASN A 157 -9.53 0.21 -20.49
C ASN A 157 -10.75 -0.65 -20.26
N ARG A 158 -10.65 -1.59 -19.33
CA ARG A 158 -11.78 -2.44 -18.96
C ARG A 158 -12.55 -1.85 -17.79
N ARG A 159 -13.78 -2.31 -17.60
CA ARG A 159 -14.62 -1.87 -16.49
C ARG A 159 -14.03 -2.30 -15.15
N GLU A 160 -13.38 -3.47 -15.10
CA GLU A 160 -12.74 -3.96 -13.88
C GLU A 160 -11.59 -3.04 -13.43
N ASP A 161 -10.86 -2.44 -14.37
CA ASP A 161 -9.79 -1.47 -14.06
C ASP A 161 -10.34 -0.23 -13.37
N LEU A 162 -11.47 0.29 -13.87
CA LEU A 162 -12.13 1.45 -13.27
C LEU A 162 -12.63 1.13 -11.87
N MET A 163 -13.29 -0.01 -11.71
CA MET A 163 -13.83 -0.44 -10.43
C MET A 163 -12.72 -0.60 -9.39
N ALA A 164 -11.58 -1.21 -9.77
CA ALA A 164 -10.45 -1.34 -8.87
C ALA A 164 -9.90 0.01 -8.41
N LEU A 165 -9.73 0.97 -9.33
CA LEU A 165 -9.24 2.31 -8.99
C LEU A 165 -10.22 3.07 -8.09
N LEU A 166 -11.52 3.00 -8.38
CA LEU A 166 -12.55 3.64 -7.56
C LEU A 166 -12.63 3.02 -6.16
N LEU A 167 -12.56 1.70 -6.04
CA LEU A 167 -12.56 1.02 -4.75
C LEU A 167 -11.36 1.41 -3.90
N LEU A 168 -10.16 1.48 -4.50
CA LEU A 168 -8.95 1.92 -3.80
C LEU A 168 -9.06 3.38 -3.35
N LEU A 169 -9.58 4.27 -4.21
CA LEU A 169 -9.75 5.68 -3.87
C LEU A 169 -10.76 5.87 -2.73
N ILE A 170 -11.94 5.24 -2.84
CA ILE A 170 -12.99 5.31 -1.81
C ILE A 170 -12.44 4.76 -0.50
N LEU A 171 -11.77 3.60 -0.52
CA LEU A 171 -11.18 3.01 0.68
C LEU A 171 -10.19 3.96 1.35
N ALA A 172 -9.22 4.50 0.60
CA ALA A 172 -8.19 5.39 1.15
C ALA A 172 -8.78 6.70 1.68
N VAL A 173 -9.65 7.36 0.91
CA VAL A 173 -10.29 8.63 1.31
C VAL A 173 -11.20 8.41 2.52
N SER A 174 -11.98 7.33 2.55
CA SER A 174 -12.84 7.01 3.69
C SER A 174 -12.02 6.79 4.96
N GLY A 175 -10.82 6.21 4.87
CA GLY A 175 -9.89 6.07 5.98
C GLY A 175 -9.56 7.41 6.64
N PHE A 176 -9.08 8.39 5.85
CA PHE A 176 -8.77 9.73 6.35
C PHE A 176 -9.98 10.47 6.93
N VAL A 177 -11.15 10.32 6.30
CA VAL A 177 -12.39 10.95 6.79
C VAL A 177 -12.78 10.37 8.16
N VAL A 178 -12.76 9.04 8.29
CA VAL A 178 -13.07 8.35 9.55
C VAL A 178 -12.06 8.70 10.63
N GLU A 179 -10.78 8.77 10.29
CA GLU A 179 -9.72 9.20 11.20
C GLU A 179 -9.91 10.64 11.68
N GLY A 180 -10.21 11.57 10.78
CA GLY A 180 -10.52 12.95 11.14
C GLY A 180 -11.71 13.07 12.09
N PHE A 181 -12.77 12.30 11.86
CA PHE A 181 -13.92 12.25 12.78
C PHE A 181 -13.56 11.64 14.13
N ARG A 182 -12.76 10.58 14.16
CA ARG A 182 -12.29 9.97 15.40
C ARG A 182 -11.46 10.97 16.21
N ILE A 183 -10.50 11.65 15.60
CA ILE A 183 -9.65 12.67 16.25
C ILE A 183 -10.51 13.81 16.80
N ALA A 184 -11.46 14.32 16.00
CA ALA A 184 -12.37 15.37 16.44
C ALA A 184 -13.23 14.97 17.65
N ALA A 185 -13.63 13.70 17.73
CA ALA A 185 -14.50 13.22 18.79
C ALA A 185 -13.76 12.77 20.06
N THR A 186 -12.53 12.27 19.95
CA THR A 186 -11.79 11.64 21.06
C THR A 186 -10.60 12.47 21.55
N GLU A 187 -9.84 13.06 20.62
CA GLU A 187 -8.58 13.74 20.93
C GLU A 187 -8.80 15.23 21.17
N LEU A 188 -9.50 15.93 20.27
CA LEU A 188 -9.78 17.37 20.41
C LEU A 188 -10.75 17.70 21.56
N LYS A 189 -11.62 16.77 21.94
CA LYS A 189 -12.45 16.93 23.15
C LYS A 189 -11.62 16.93 24.42
N THR A 190 -10.55 16.15 24.44
CA THR A 190 -9.68 15.96 25.61
C THR A 190 -8.57 17.02 25.64
N ASN A 191 -8.06 17.43 24.47
CA ASN A 191 -6.97 18.40 24.29
C ASN A 191 -7.40 19.48 23.27
N PRO A 192 -8.25 20.44 23.66
CA PRO A 192 -8.80 21.44 22.74
C PRO A 192 -7.75 22.41 22.18
N ASP A 193 -6.57 22.49 22.80
CA ASP A 193 -5.42 23.29 22.40
C ASP A 193 -4.70 22.78 21.13
N TRP A 194 -4.94 21.53 20.71
CA TRP A 194 -4.35 20.96 19.49
C TRP A 194 -5.05 21.38 18.19
N ALA A 195 -6.18 22.08 18.27
CA ALA A 195 -6.95 22.54 17.12
C ALA A 195 -6.44 23.85 16.51
N VAL A 196 -5.36 24.44 17.06
CA VAL A 196 -4.82 25.76 16.71
C VAL A 196 -3.74 25.68 15.65
#